data_AF-A0AAV6FV28-F1
#
_entry.id   AF-A0AAV6FV28-F1
#
_cell.length_a   1.000
_cell.length_b   1.000
_cell.length_c   1.000
_cell.angle_alpha   90.00
_cell.angle_beta   90.00
_cell.angle_gamma   90.00
#
_symmetry.space_group_name_H-M   'P 1'
#
loop_
_entity.id
_entity.type
_entity.pdbx_description
1 polymer ?
#
loop_
_entity_poly.entity_id
_entity_poly.type
_entity_poly.pdbx_seq_one_letter_code
_entity_poly.pdbx_strand_id
1 'polypeptide(L)'
;MIGHKPNLFWQISWKFTSPFILLVILFAYLITQVTQELTYSVWDPSSVDFPTLTELPFPGWVNGVPSLLAPCVALVKFLRNHFITKEPSK
;
A
#
# COMPACT_ATOMS: atom_id res chain seq x y z
N MET A 1 -12.70 27.39 -2.59
CA MET A 1 -13.00 28.10 -1.34
C MET A 1 -12.16 29.39 -1.14
N ILE A 2 -11.19 29.73 -2.00
CA ILE A 2 -10.34 30.95 -1.85
C ILE A 2 -10.61 31.97 -2.99
N GLY A 3 -11.72 31.83 -3.74
CA GLY A 3 -12.15 32.78 -4.78
C GLY A 3 -11.29 32.88 -6.06
N HIS A 4 -10.07 32.34 -6.07
CA HIS A 4 -9.15 32.39 -7.20
C HIS A 4 -8.71 30.98 -7.63
N LYS A 5 -8.31 30.84 -8.90
CA LYS A 5 -7.78 29.57 -9.44
C LYS A 5 -6.35 29.35 -8.94
N PRO A 6 -5.95 28.10 -8.65
CA PRO A 6 -4.56 27.80 -8.28
C PRO A 6 -3.60 28.17 -9.40
N ASN A 7 -2.44 28.72 -9.05
CA ASN A 7 -1.37 29.03 -9.99
C ASN A 7 -0.88 27.75 -10.73
N LEU A 8 -0.24 27.92 -11.89
CA LEU A 8 0.31 26.84 -12.72
C LEU A 8 1.21 25.89 -11.91
N PHE A 9 2.01 26.44 -11.00
CA PHE A 9 2.84 25.64 -10.08
C PHE A 9 2.02 24.59 -9.32
N TRP A 10 0.89 24.98 -8.74
CA TRP A 10 0.03 24.08 -7.98
C TRP A 10 -0.65 23.04 -8.87
N GLN A 11 -1.08 23.45 -10.06
CA GLN A 11 -1.72 22.54 -11.01
C GLN A 11 -0.74 21.45 -11.49
N ILE A 12 0.50 21.83 -11.84
CA ILE A 12 1.53 20.88 -12.26
C ILE A 12 1.93 19.98 -11.08
N SER A 13 2.14 20.56 -9.90
CA SER A 13 2.57 19.81 -8.73
C SER A 13 1.59 18.71 -8.34
N TRP A 14 0.27 18.99 -8.35
CA TRP A 14 -0.74 17.99 -8.01
C TRP A 14 -1.03 17.01 -9.12
N LYS A 15 -0.97 17.43 -10.39
CA LYS A 15 -1.37 16.58 -11.51
C LYS A 15 -0.25 15.67 -12.01
N PHE A 16 1.00 16.10 -11.89
CA PHE A 16 2.14 15.40 -12.48
C PHE A 16 3.23 15.08 -11.47
N THR A 17 3.75 16.09 -10.77
CA THR A 17 4.94 15.89 -9.92
C THR A 17 4.67 14.96 -8.76
N SER A 18 3.58 15.18 -8.01
CA SER A 18 3.23 14.36 -6.85
C SER A 18 2.89 12.90 -7.24
N PRO A 19 1.99 12.64 -8.22
CA PRO A 19 1.72 11.27 -8.67
C PRO A 19 2.98 10.55 -9.18
N PHE A 20 3.86 11.26 -9.90
CA PHE A 20 5.07 10.68 -10.44
C PHE A 20 6.07 10.28 -9.35
N ILE A 21 6.32 11.16 -8.38
CA ILE A 21 7.22 10.85 -7.25
C ILE A 21 6.68 9.67 -6.44
N LEU A 22 5.37 9.66 -6.14
CA LEU A 22 4.74 8.54 -5.43
C LEU A 22 4.87 7.22 -6.20
N LEU A 23 4.71 7.26 -7.52
CA LEU A 23 4.90 6.10 -8.38
C LEU A 23 6.35 5.59 -8.31
N VAL A 24 7.35 6.47 -8.41
CA VAL A 24 8.77 6.08 -8.31
C VAL A 24 9.08 5.44 -6.95
N ILE A 25 8.59 6.04 -5.86
CA ILE A 25 8.76 5.47 -4.51
C ILE A 25 8.09 4.11 -4.40
N LEU A 26 6.89 3.94 -4.98
CA LEU A 26 6.18 2.67 -5.00
C LEU A 26 6.95 1.59 -5.77
N PHE A 27 7.54 1.91 -6.92
CA PHE A 27 8.38 0.98 -7.65
C PHE A 27 9.65 0.61 -6.88
N ALA A 28 10.33 1.58 -6.29
CA ALA A 28 11.48 1.32 -5.44
C ALA A 28 11.12 0.39 -4.27
N TYR A 29 9.97 0.63 -3.62
CA TYR A 29 9.44 -0.23 -2.57
C TYR A 29 9.21 -1.66 -3.04
N LEU A 30 8.55 -1.86 -4.20
CA LEU A 30 8.33 -3.20 -4.74
C LEU A 30 9.65 -3.92 -5.05
N ILE A 31 10.64 -3.20 -5.58
CA ILE A 31 11.98 -3.76 -5.82
C ILE A 31 12.60 -4.21 -4.50
N THR A 32 12.61 -3.36 -3.46
CA THR A 32 13.16 -3.72 -2.14
C THR A 32 12.41 -4.88 -1.49
N GLN A 33 11.09 -4.97 -1.64
CA GLN A 33 10.29 -6.08 -1.12
C GLN A 33 10.61 -7.43 -1.79
N VAL A 34 11.01 -7.42 -3.06
CA VAL A 34 11.38 -8.65 -3.79
C VAL A 34 12.84 -9.04 -3.52
N THR A 35 13.71 -8.06 -3.26
CA THR A 35 15.15 -8.31 -3.03
C THR A 35 15.51 -8.58 -1.57
N GLN A 36 14.72 -8.10 -0.60
CA GLN A 36 15.00 -8.25 0.83
C GLN A 36 13.87 -9.00 1.53
N GLU A 37 14.24 -9.97 2.36
CA GLU A 37 13.30 -10.62 3.26
C GLU A 37 13.08 -9.74 4.50
N LEU A 38 11.81 -9.46 4.83
CA LEU A 38 11.47 -8.75 6.06
C LEU A 38 11.83 -9.64 7.25
N THR A 39 12.86 -9.30 8.00
CA THR A 39 13.22 -9.95 9.27
C THR A 39 12.82 -9.11 10.47
N TYR A 40 12.55 -9.76 11.60
CA TYR A 40 12.40 -9.12 12.90
C TYR A 40 13.30 -9.79 13.92
N SER A 41 13.90 -8.98 14.78
CA SER A 41 14.76 -9.46 15.85
C SER A 41 13.92 -9.96 17.03
N VAL A 42 14.17 -11.19 17.46
CA VAL A 42 13.51 -11.81 18.60
C VAL A 42 14.53 -12.14 19.68
N TRP A 43 14.11 -11.95 20.92
CA TRP A 43 14.85 -12.40 22.09
C TRP A 43 14.50 -13.87 22.37
N ASP A 44 15.31 -14.80 21.86
CA ASP A 44 15.13 -16.23 22.10
C ASP A 44 16.15 -16.76 23.13
N PRO A 45 15.71 -17.08 24.37
CA PRO A 45 16.58 -17.64 25.40
C PRO A 45 17.06 -19.06 25.11
N SER A 46 16.49 -19.74 24.10
CA SER A 46 16.90 -21.08 23.66
C SER A 46 17.84 -21.06 22.45
N SER A 47 18.19 -19.87 21.95
CA SER A 47 19.10 -19.71 20.82
C SER A 47 20.52 -20.16 21.16
N VAL A 48 21.18 -20.77 20.18
CA VAL A 48 22.56 -21.28 20.32
C VAL A 48 23.56 -20.13 20.59
N ASP A 49 23.25 -18.94 20.06
CA ASP A 49 24.07 -17.74 20.14
C ASP A 49 23.60 -16.74 21.23
N PHE A 50 22.86 -17.21 22.24
CA PHE A 50 22.42 -16.38 23.36
C PHE A 50 23.61 -15.69 24.05
N PRO A 51 23.55 -14.37 24.37
CA PRO A 51 22.40 -13.46 24.43
C PRO A 51 22.16 -12.61 23.17
N THR A 52 22.60 -13.06 22.00
CA THR A 52 22.44 -12.29 20.75
C THR A 52 21.00 -12.34 20.24
N LEU A 53 20.53 -11.26 19.62
CA LEU A 53 19.22 -11.21 18.97
C LEU A 53 19.18 -12.12 17.74
N THR A 54 18.16 -12.96 17.64
CA THR A 54 17.95 -13.84 16.49
C THR A 54 17.01 -13.16 15.48
N GLU A 55 17.39 -13.12 14.21
CA GLU A 55 16.52 -12.60 13.15
C GLU A 55 15.61 -13.71 12.60
N LEU A 56 14.30 -13.47 12.63
CA LEU A 56 13.28 -14.36 12.09
C LEU A 56 12.55 -13.68 10.94
N PRO A 57 12.19 -14.41 9.86
CA PRO A 57 11.43 -13.82 8.77
C PRO A 57 9.97 -13.56 9.20
N PHE A 58 9.40 -12.45 8.72
CA PHE A 58 7.98 -12.17 8.88
C PHE A 58 7.13 -13.15 8.07
N PRO A 59 5.93 -13.52 8.57
CA PRO A 59 4.97 -14.29 7.79
C PRO A 59 4.56 -13.55 6.50
N GLY A 60 4.59 -14.23 5.36
CA GLY A 60 4.36 -13.60 4.05
C GLY A 60 2.99 -12.91 3.86
N TRP A 61 1.98 -13.25 4.67
CA TRP A 61 0.66 -12.61 4.62
C TRP A 61 0.69 -11.15 5.08
N VAL A 62 1.67 -10.75 5.91
CA VAL A 62 1.79 -9.38 6.46
C VAL A 62 1.99 -8.34 5.37
N ASN A 63 2.70 -8.69 4.30
CA ASN A 63 2.97 -7.79 3.17
C ASN A 63 1.71 -7.44 2.35
N GLY A 64 0.66 -8.27 2.41
CA GLY A 64 -0.53 -8.11 1.57
C GLY A 64 -1.67 -7.29 2.20
N VAL A 65 -1.79 -7.29 3.53
CA VAL A 65 -3.01 -6.86 4.22
C VAL A 65 -3.38 -5.38 3.98
N PRO A 66 -2.47 -4.40 4.14
CA PRO A 66 -2.82 -2.99 3.97
C PRO A 66 -3.13 -2.64 2.50
N SER A 67 -2.36 -3.22 1.57
CA SER A 67 -2.42 -2.91 0.14
C SER A 67 -3.69 -3.45 -0.54
N LEU A 68 -4.26 -4.54 -0.02
CA LEU A 68 -5.45 -5.18 -0.58
C LEU A 68 -6.75 -4.45 -0.23
N LEU A 69 -6.78 -3.63 0.82
CA LEU A 69 -8.02 -3.03 1.29
C LEU A 69 -8.63 -2.05 0.27
N ALA A 70 -7.81 -1.18 -0.33
CA ALA A 70 -8.26 -0.23 -1.34
C ALA A 70 -8.86 -0.90 -2.60
N PRO A 71 -8.18 -1.87 -3.26
CA PRO A 71 -8.76 -2.59 -4.40
C PRO A 71 -9.94 -3.48 -4.00
N CYS A 72 -9.94 -4.10 -2.82
CA CYS A 72 -11.09 -4.88 -2.35
C CYS A 72 -12.34 -4.01 -2.19
N VAL A 73 -12.22 -2.83 -1.57
CA VAL A 73 -13.35 -1.89 -1.43
C VAL A 73 -13.82 -1.38 -2.79
N ALA A 74 -12.89 -1.08 -3.71
CA ALA A 74 -13.24 -0.67 -5.07
C ALA A 74 -13.98 -1.78 -5.83
N LEU A 75 -13.51 -3.04 -5.73
CA LEU A 75 -14.14 -4.20 -6.36
C LEU A 75 -15.53 -4.46 -5.77
N VAL A 76 -15.69 -4.44 -4.46
CA VAL A 76 -17.00 -4.60 -3.80
C VAL A 76 -17.97 -3.51 -4.26
N LYS A 77 -17.54 -2.25 -4.31
CA LYS A 77 -18.37 -1.15 -4.83
C LYS A 77 -18.72 -1.35 -6.31
N PHE A 78 -17.76 -1.79 -7.13
CA PHE A 78 -17.98 -2.04 -8.55
C PHE A 78 -19.00 -3.17 -8.79
N LEU A 79 -18.84 -4.30 -8.10
CA LEU A 79 -19.76 -5.42 -8.17
C LEU A 79 -21.15 -5.02 -7.65
N ARG A 80 -21.22 -4.32 -6.51
CA ARG A 80 -22.48 -3.80 -5.97
C ARG A 80 -23.20 -2.91 -6.98
N ASN A 81 -22.48 -1.98 -7.61
CA ASN A 81 -23.06 -1.12 -8.64
C ASN A 81 -23.54 -1.93 -9.85
N HIS A 82 -22.73 -2.88 -10.34
CA HIS A 82 -23.05 -3.66 -11.52
C HIS A 82 -24.23 -4.64 -11.31
N PHE A 83 -24.38 -5.23 -10.13
CA PHE A 83 -25.40 -6.24 -9.84
C PHE A 83 -26.68 -5.66 -9.20
N ILE A 84 -26.60 -4.60 -8.39
CA ILE A 84 -27.77 -4.06 -7.66
C ILE A 84 -28.52 -2.99 -8.48
N THR A 85 -27.86 -2.20 -9.33
CA THR A 85 -28.56 -1.17 -10.14
C THR A 85 -29.36 -1.74 -11.32
N LYS A 86 -29.34 -3.06 -11.52
CA LYS A 86 -30.12 -3.74 -12.56
C LYS A 86 -31.50 -4.22 -12.11
N GLU A 87 -31.93 -3.98 -10.85
CA GLU A 87 -33.35 -4.14 -10.52
C GLU A 87 -34.14 -2.94 -11.03
N PRO A 88 -34.97 -3.08 -12.08
CA PRO A 88 -35.88 -2.03 -12.46
C PRO A 88 -36.90 -1.85 -11.34
N SER A 89 -37.01 -0.62 -10.84
CA SER A 89 -38.16 -0.18 -10.04
C SER A 89 -39.43 -0.61 -10.77
N LYS A 90 -40.21 -1.46 -10.12
CA LYS A 90 -41.54 -1.89 -10.55
C LYS A 90 -42.49 -0.70 -10.58
#